data_AF-A0A2G8SBS9-F1
#
_entry.id   AF-A0A2G8SBS9-F1
#
_cell.length_a   1.000
_cell.length_b   1.000
_cell.length_c   1.000
_cell.angle_alpha   90.00
_cell.angle_beta   90.00
_cell.angle_gamma   90.00
#
_symmetry.space_group_name_H-M   'P 1'
#
loop_
_entity.id
_entity.type
_entity.pdbx_description
1 polymer ?
#
loop_
_entity_poly.entity_id
_entity_poly.type
_entity_poly.pdbx_seq_one_letter_code
_entity_poly.pdbx_strand_id
1 'polypeptide(L)' 'MSAKAQQARIEALQAEVKELQKVLGEDENAEKIVSRHIKLLHRYNEAKDATQILIGKLATYRQTTIRKIHEDYGLTDQD' A
#
# COMPACT_ATOMS: atom_id res chain seq x y z
N MET A 1 41.32 23.67 -8.19
CA MET A 1 39.87 23.86 -7.99
C MET A 1 39.67 24.65 -6.71
N SER A 2 39.19 25.90 -6.79
CA SER A 2 39.14 26.82 -5.65
C SER A 2 38.20 26.32 -4.54
N ALA A 3 38.63 26.40 -3.28
CA ALA A 3 37.83 26.03 -2.11
C ALA A 3 36.44 26.70 -2.11
N LYS A 4 36.32 27.88 -2.72
CA LYS A 4 35.07 28.63 -2.87
C LYS A 4 34.07 27.94 -3.81
N ALA A 5 34.55 27.27 -4.87
CA ALA A 5 33.71 26.51 -5.79
C ALA A 5 33.28 25.16 -5.18
N GLN A 6 34.11 24.57 -4.32
CA GLN A 6 33.73 23.39 -3.54
C GLN A 6 32.66 23.73 -2.51
N GLN A 7 32.82 24.84 -1.80
CA GLN A 7 31.83 25.32 -0.82
C GLN A 7 30.47 25.61 -1.47
N ALA A 8 30.45 26.33 -2.59
CA ALA A 8 29.21 26.60 -3.33
C ALA A 8 28.52 25.32 -3.82
N ARG A 9 29.28 24.29 -4.19
CA ARG A 9 28.72 23.00 -4.61
C ARG A 9 28.15 22.21 -3.44
N ILE A 10 28.78 22.27 -2.26
CA ILE A 10 28.28 21.65 -1.04
C ILE A 10 26.95 22.30 -0.62
N GLU A 11 26.87 23.63 -0.66
CA GLU A 11 25.66 24.38 -0.31
C GLU A 11 24.50 24.08 -1.28
N ALA A 12 24.78 24.00 -2.58
CA ALA A 12 23.78 23.61 -3.58
C ALA A 12 23.25 22.19 -3.34
N LEU A 13 24.14 21.23 -3.06
CA LEU A 13 23.76 19.85 -2.75
C LEU A 13 22.95 19.75 -1.44
N GLN A 14 23.30 20.55 -0.42
CA GLN A 14 22.54 20.60 0.84
C GLN A 14 21.14 21.17 0.64
N ALA A 15 20.99 22.19 -0.19
CA ALA A 15 19.68 22.74 -0.54
C ALA A 15 18.82 21.72 -1.30
N GLU A 16 19.41 20.99 -2.25
CA GLU A 16 18.73 19.93 -2.99
C GLU A 16 18.29 18.77 -2.09
N VAL A 17 19.17 18.32 -1.18
CA VAL A 17 18.83 17.30 -0.17
C VAL A 17 17.66 17.76 0.70
N LYS A 18 17.65 19.02 1.13
CA LYS A 18 16.57 19.58 1.96
C LYS A 18 15.23 19.62 1.22
N GLU A 19 15.23 20.00 -0.05
CA GLU A 19 13.99 20.00 -0.87
C GLU A 19 13.48 18.58 -1.11
N LEU A 20 14.38 17.61 -1.36
CA LEU A 20 14.00 16.21 -1.47
C LEU A 20 13.42 15.68 -0.15
N GLN A 21 14.02 16.00 0.99
CA GLN A 21 13.51 15.59 2.30
C GLN A 21 12.11 16.13 2.61
N LYS A 22 11.78 17.36 2.21
CA LYS A 22 10.41 17.90 2.35
C LYS A 22 9.37 17.12 1.55
N VAL A 23 9.71 16.69 0.34
CA VAL A 23 8.81 15.92 -0.53
C VAL A 23 8.58 14.51 0.01
N LEU A 24 9.62 13.90 0.56
CA LEU A 24 9.58 12.55 1.12
C LEU A 24 8.99 12.47 2.55
N GLY A 25 8.72 13.62 3.18
CA GLY A 25 8.32 13.73 4.58
C GLY A 25 9.54 13.78 5.49
N GLU A 26 9.77 14.92 6.15
CA GLU A 26 10.80 15.03 7.18
C GLU A 26 10.52 13.98 8.27
N ASP A 27 11.52 13.12 8.54
CA ASP A 27 11.51 12.06 9.56
C ASP A 27 10.63 10.82 9.31
N GLU A 28 9.96 10.70 8.16
CA GLU A 28 9.25 9.48 7.81
C GLU A 28 10.20 8.42 7.20
N ASN A 29 10.35 7.29 7.89
CA ASN A 29 11.10 6.17 7.35
C ASN A 29 10.29 5.48 6.25
N ALA A 30 10.59 5.81 5.00
CA ALA A 30 9.94 5.26 3.81
C ALA A 30 9.88 3.72 3.81
N GLU A 31 10.93 3.05 4.27
CA GLU A 31 10.99 1.59 4.37
C GLU A 31 9.93 1.06 5.34
N LYS A 32 9.74 1.71 6.50
CA LYS A 32 8.67 1.35 7.45
C LYS A 32 7.28 1.55 6.86
N ILE A 33 7.08 2.63 6.10
CA ILE A 33 5.79 2.93 5.47
C ILE A 33 5.45 1.87 4.42
N VAL A 34 6.39 1.58 3.52
CA VAL A 34 6.23 0.57 2.47
C VAL A 34 6.03 -0.82 3.11
N SER A 35 6.85 -1.18 4.10
CA SER A 35 6.71 -2.45 4.81
C SER A 35 5.34 -2.60 5.48
N ARG A 36 4.81 -1.52 6.10
CA ARG A 36 3.46 -1.50 6.67
C ARG A 36 2.40 -1.74 5.60
N HIS A 37 2.48 -1.05 4.47
CA HIS A 37 1.52 -1.22 3.37
C HIS A 37 1.56 -2.63 2.79
N ILE A 38 2.74 -3.20 2.58
CA ILE A 38 2.90 -4.59 2.10
C ILE A 38 2.23 -5.57 3.07
N LYS A 39 2.46 -5.42 4.37
CA LYS A 39 1.83 -6.29 5.40
C LYS A 39 0.30 -6.16 5.41
N LEU A 40 -0.22 -4.94 5.30
CA LEU A 40 -1.66 -4.71 5.23
C LEU A 40 -2.27 -5.33 3.98
N LEU A 41 -1.61 -5.20 2.83
CA LEU A 41 -2.07 -5.78 1.57
C LEU A 41 -2.09 -7.31 1.62
N HIS A 42 -1.03 -7.95 2.16
CA HIS A 42 -1.03 -9.41 2.35
C HIS A 42 -2.15 -9.87 3.27
N ARG A 43 -2.35 -9.19 4.40
CA ARG A 43 -3.43 -9.52 5.34
C ARG A 43 -4.81 -9.37 4.72
N TYR A 44 -5.02 -8.32 3.93
CA TYR A 44 -6.26 -8.13 3.18
C TYR A 44 -6.49 -9.27 2.19
N ASN A 45 -5.48 -9.63 1.39
CA ASN A 45 -5.58 -10.71 0.42
C ASN A 45 -5.87 -12.06 1.10
N GLU A 46 -5.16 -12.38 2.18
CA GLU A 46 -5.40 -13.62 2.93
C GLU A 46 -6.83 -13.69 3.49
N ALA A 47 -7.34 -12.59 4.05
CA ALA A 47 -8.71 -12.53 4.54
C ALA A 47 -9.74 -12.64 3.42
N LYS A 48 -9.49 -11.97 2.29
CA LYS A 48 -10.33 -12.05 1.08
C LYS A 48 -10.37 -13.48 0.53
N ASP A 49 -9.23 -14.15 0.41
CA ASP A 49 -9.13 -15.50 -0.11
C ASP A 49 -9.84 -16.52 0.80
N ALA A 50 -9.62 -16.43 2.11
CA ALA A 50 -10.32 -17.25 3.09
C ALA A 50 -11.84 -17.05 3.02
N THR A 51 -12.28 -15.80 2.87
CA THR A 51 -13.70 -15.46 2.72
C THR A 51 -14.26 -16.05 1.42
N GLN A 52 -13.54 -15.96 0.31
CA GLN A 52 -13.98 -16.49 -0.98
C GLN A 52 -14.14 -18.02 -0.95
N ILE A 53 -13.25 -18.72 -0.23
CA ILE A 53 -13.38 -20.17 0.00
C ILE A 53 -14.67 -20.49 0.77
N LEU A 54 -14.97 -19.73 1.83
CA LEU A 54 -16.19 -19.91 2.63
C LEU A 54 -17.45 -19.62 1.81
N ILE A 55 -17.44 -18.55 1.01
CA ILE A 55 -18.52 -18.20 0.08
C ILE A 55 -18.74 -19.34 -0.93
N GLY A 56 -17.67 -19.90 -1.49
CA GLY A 56 -17.77 -21.05 -2.40
C GLY A 56 -18.44 -22.27 -1.75
N LYS A 57 -18.06 -22.60 -0.51
CA LYS A 57 -18.71 -23.68 0.26
C LYS A 57 -20.18 -23.38 0.55
N LEU A 58 -20.49 -22.13 0.92
CA LEU A 58 -21.84 -21.68 1.22
C LEU A 58 -22.74 -21.75 -0.03
N ALA A 59 -22.22 -21.33 -1.18
CA ALA A 59 -22.92 -21.41 -2.46
C ALA A 59 -23.27 -22.86 -2.81
N THR A 60 -22.31 -23.79 -2.66
CA THR A 60 -22.55 -25.23 -2.85
C THR A 60 -23.61 -25.76 -1.90
N TYR A 61 -23.53 -25.42 -0.61
CA TYR A 61 -24.51 -25.87 0.39
C TYR A 61 -25.93 -25.37 0.09
N ARG A 62 -26.06 -24.12 -0.38
CA ARG A 62 -27.33 -23.51 -0.77
C ARG A 62 -27.78 -23.86 -2.19
N GLN A 63 -27.04 -24.70 -2.91
CA GLN A 63 -27.28 -25.02 -4.32
C GLN A 63 -27.47 -23.76 -5.19
N THR A 64 -26.66 -22.75 -4.92
CA THR A 64 -26.74 -21.46 -5.60
C THR A 64 -25.37 -21.03 -6.13
N THR A 65 -25.33 -19.91 -6.83
CA THR A 65 -24.09 -19.39 -7.41
C THR A 65 -23.39 -18.45 -6.42
N ILE A 66 -22.07 -18.35 -6.54
CA ILE A 66 -21.25 -17.41 -5.77
C ILE A 66 -21.75 -15.97 -5.97
N ARG A 67 -22.12 -15.60 -7.20
CA ARG A 67 -22.69 -14.28 -7.51
C ARG A 67 -23.95 -13.99 -6.69
N LYS A 68 -24.86 -14.96 -6.55
CA LYS A 68 -26.09 -14.76 -5.76
C LYS A 68 -25.79 -14.61 -4.27
N ILE A 69 -24.79 -15.33 -3.75
CA ILE A 69 -24.31 -15.09 -2.39
C ILE A 69 -23.71 -13.69 -2.25
N HIS A 70 -22.95 -13.19 -3.23
CA HIS A 70 -22.43 -11.82 -3.18
C HIS A 70 -23.57 -10.79 -3.16
N GLU A 71 -24.60 -10.97 -4.00
CA GLU A 71 -25.79 -10.12 -4.02
C GLU A 71 -26.56 -10.17 -2.68
N ASP A 72 -26.83 -11.37 -2.15
CA ASP A 72 -27.56 -11.59 -0.91
C ASP A 72 -26.87 -10.95 0.31
N TYR A 73 -25.54 -10.88 0.29
CA TYR A 73 -24.71 -10.33 1.38
C TYR A 73 -24.18 -8.92 1.11
N GLY A 74 -24.56 -8.28 -0.02
CA GLY A 74 -24.13 -6.93 -0.37
C GLY A 74 -22.63 -6.80 -0.71
N LEU A 75 -21.98 -7.88 -1.14
CA LEU A 75 -20.57 -7.94 -1.53
C LEU A 75 -20.37 -7.59 -3.01
N THR A 76 -20.99 -6.50 -3.47
CA THR A 76 -20.88 -6.03 -4.85
C THR A 76 -19.57 -5.28 -5.07
N ASP A 77 -19.12 -5.17 -6.32
CA ASP A 77 -17.86 -4.51 -6.72
C ASP A 77 -17.86 -2.98 -6.53
N GLN A 78 -18.66 -2.43 -5.60
CA GLN A 78 -18.83 -0.98 -5.40
C GLN A 78 -17.87 -0.34 -4.38
N ASP A 79 -16.86 -1.06 -3.91
CA ASP A 79 -15.74 -0.52 -3.10
C ASP A 79 -14.40 -0.68 -3.84
#